data_AF-A0A6J2INJ6-F1
#
_entry.id   AF-A0A6J2INJ6-F1
#
_cell.length_a   1.000
_cell.length_b   1.000
_cell.length_c   1.000
_cell.angle_alpha   90.00
_cell.angle_beta   90.00
_cell.angle_gamma   90.00
#
_symmetry.space_group_name_H-M   'P 1'
#
loop_
_entity.id
_entity.type
_entity.pdbx_description
1 polymer ?
#
loop_
_entity_poly.entity_id
_entity_poly.type
_entity_poly.pdbx_seq_one_letter_code
_entity_poly.pdbx_strand_id
1 'polypeptide(L)'
;MSRILCEWLNEEVKLSRRVVPGSFPEEFSNGYLLGELLHKYGLQDDFKQFSQSRVADAKVNNFSRLEPTLHLLGVPFNENVAQDIMTGQHGAATKLLYELYIALEKKRKAKHPGVVMEAIRPAATTNLKSIESVLYPERLKTLVPRQADLQLQQISERFEAKSKAVADKIAHTHFAEQQRAQKLQEEQRAQDIEEDHIGRRRQSEVAHRIQTAGLKVPKPPPRPIIKAIETKKLLKKREAENVYKEIDKFEKSMTGNAFELHSPVTDSDIQESLQTQKLQETTQETTQETTAQTKAELLNVYSDGEYIRKIQKRLEEDTFAREQRAKRRRKMLMDQLLAHESEEKAYREEQLVYRLMKQSQHERRIAAQLMHVRHEKEVLRQNRIFREKQYEERRQKEFQEALDREAALAKQENIDNEEQIMKEREQHEKIAAERAQARYKKHYSMCWEVMGQIVDMSTKVGEYRYMTKNRVPLKLMLDWKEFFLNGKPIYEQASIQPLPNEPGPEQLAEMNKMSLLDEKDYGEYKVQSSNFLVKRAREPKGEGTHCIWN
;
A
#
# COMPACT_ATOMS: atom_id res chain seq x y z
N MET A 1 -15.65 10.74 -55.45
CA MET A 1 -16.54 9.66 -54.99
C MET A 1 -17.52 10.15 -53.92
N SER A 2 -17.05 10.81 -52.85
CA SER A 2 -17.89 11.43 -51.80
C SER A 2 -18.88 12.49 -52.32
N ARG A 3 -18.47 13.34 -53.28
CA ARG A 3 -19.37 14.36 -53.89
C ARG A 3 -20.58 13.77 -54.61
N ILE A 4 -20.37 12.71 -55.41
CA ILE A 4 -21.43 12.01 -56.15
C ILE A 4 -22.45 11.40 -55.18
N LEU A 5 -21.97 10.80 -54.09
CA LEU A 5 -22.86 10.27 -53.04
C LEU A 5 -23.62 11.38 -52.31
N CYS A 6 -22.98 12.53 -52.04
CA CYS A 6 -23.67 13.69 -51.44
C CYS A 6 -24.76 14.25 -52.36
N GLU A 7 -24.48 14.37 -53.66
CA GLU A 7 -25.46 14.80 -54.67
C GLU A 7 -26.64 13.83 -54.72
N TRP A 8 -26.37 12.53 -54.81
CA TRP A 8 -27.39 11.48 -54.77
C TRP A 8 -28.28 11.56 -53.51
N LEU A 9 -27.67 11.63 -52.32
CA LEU A 9 -28.41 11.62 -51.05
C LEU A 9 -29.24 12.90 -50.83
N ASN A 10 -28.71 14.07 -51.24
CA ASN A 10 -29.35 15.35 -51.01
C ASN A 10 -30.34 15.74 -52.12
N GLU A 11 -30.05 15.43 -53.39
CA GLU A 11 -30.85 15.89 -54.53
C GLU A 11 -31.85 14.83 -55.01
N GLU A 12 -31.43 13.56 -55.10
CA GLU A 12 -32.32 12.48 -55.56
C GLU A 12 -33.18 11.94 -54.42
N VAL A 13 -32.55 11.55 -53.29
CA VAL A 13 -33.25 10.92 -52.16
C VAL A 13 -33.87 11.96 -51.20
N LYS A 14 -33.27 13.15 -51.11
CA LYS A 14 -33.72 14.28 -50.25
C LYS A 14 -33.86 13.92 -48.77
N LEU A 15 -32.85 13.32 -48.16
CA LEU A 15 -32.88 12.95 -46.73
C LEU A 15 -33.25 14.13 -45.82
N SER A 16 -33.77 13.81 -44.63
CA SER A 16 -34.17 14.78 -43.60
C SER A 16 -33.05 15.72 -43.16
N ARG A 17 -31.80 15.27 -43.26
CA ARG A 17 -30.59 16.06 -42.98
C ARG A 17 -29.71 16.16 -44.21
N ARG A 18 -29.20 17.37 -44.49
CA ARG A 18 -28.23 17.58 -45.57
C ARG A 18 -26.86 17.03 -45.18
N VAL A 19 -26.31 16.19 -46.04
CA VAL A 19 -25.01 15.53 -45.87
C VAL A 19 -23.92 16.29 -46.62
N VAL A 20 -22.80 16.58 -45.96
CA VAL A 20 -21.65 17.31 -46.54
C VAL A 20 -20.49 16.35 -46.83
N PRO A 21 -19.68 16.57 -47.90
CA PRO A 21 -18.50 15.75 -48.16
C PRO A 21 -17.51 15.82 -46.98
N GLY A 22 -17.44 14.76 -46.18
CA GLY A 22 -16.59 14.66 -44.99
C GLY A 22 -17.35 14.37 -43.70
N SER A 23 -18.65 14.65 -43.63
CA SER A 23 -19.49 14.38 -42.45
C SER A 23 -20.10 12.98 -42.43
N PHE A 24 -19.83 12.15 -43.45
CA PHE A 24 -20.33 10.78 -43.56
C PHE A 24 -20.12 9.92 -42.30
N PRO A 25 -18.93 9.90 -41.67
CA PRO A 25 -18.71 9.05 -40.51
C PRO A 25 -19.59 9.46 -39.32
N GLU A 26 -19.78 10.77 -39.11
CA GLU A 26 -20.58 11.27 -37.98
C GLU A 26 -22.08 11.11 -38.22
N GLU A 27 -22.56 11.47 -39.41
CA GLU A 27 -23.99 11.50 -39.73
C GLU A 27 -24.59 10.10 -39.89
N PHE A 28 -23.82 9.15 -40.43
CA PHE A 28 -24.27 7.77 -40.62
C PHE A 28 -23.91 6.85 -39.45
N SER A 29 -23.14 7.31 -38.46
CA SER A 29 -22.76 6.51 -37.27
C SER A 29 -23.95 6.00 -36.45
N ASN A 30 -25.11 6.64 -36.58
CA ASN A 30 -26.32 6.23 -35.88
C ASN A 30 -27.18 5.22 -36.66
N GLY A 31 -26.95 5.06 -37.97
CA GLY A 31 -27.78 4.20 -38.82
C GLY A 31 -29.18 4.74 -39.14
N TYR A 32 -29.66 5.79 -38.46
CA TYR A 32 -30.97 6.39 -38.72
C TYR A 32 -31.13 6.87 -40.18
N LEU A 33 -30.12 7.55 -40.73
CA LEU A 33 -30.14 8.02 -42.11
C LEU A 33 -30.10 6.87 -43.14
N LEU A 34 -29.49 5.72 -42.79
CA LEU A 34 -29.54 4.51 -43.62
C LEU A 34 -30.96 3.91 -43.62
N GLY A 35 -31.62 3.91 -42.46
CA GLY A 35 -33.02 3.49 -42.34
C GLY A 35 -33.95 4.40 -43.13
N GLU A 36 -33.75 5.72 -43.08
CA GLU A 36 -34.55 6.68 -43.84
C GLU A 36 -34.35 6.48 -45.35
N LEU A 37 -33.11 6.28 -45.79
CA LEU A 37 -32.78 5.96 -47.16
C LEU A 37 -33.54 4.73 -47.63
N LEU A 38 -33.44 3.61 -46.91
CA LEU A 38 -34.13 2.36 -47.28
C LEU A 38 -35.65 2.48 -47.22
N HIS A 39 -36.20 3.25 -46.27
CA HIS A 39 -37.63 3.52 -46.17
C HIS A 39 -38.15 4.26 -47.40
N LYS A 40 -37.41 5.25 -47.91
CA LYS A 40 -37.79 5.99 -49.13
C LYS A 40 -37.77 5.15 -50.39
N TYR A 41 -36.95 4.10 -50.43
CA TYR A 41 -36.97 3.10 -51.50
C TYR A 41 -38.02 2.00 -51.28
N GLY A 42 -38.84 2.08 -50.22
CA GLY A 42 -39.89 1.10 -49.91
C GLY A 42 -39.37 -0.25 -49.43
N LEU A 43 -38.15 -0.28 -48.87
CA LEU A 43 -37.47 -1.51 -48.44
C LEU A 43 -37.50 -1.73 -46.93
N GLN A 44 -37.86 -0.70 -46.16
CA GLN A 44 -37.88 -0.74 -44.69
C GLN A 44 -39.23 -0.21 -44.17
N ASP A 45 -40.09 -1.10 -43.70
CA ASP A 45 -41.43 -0.73 -43.21
C ASP A 45 -41.44 -0.34 -41.72
N ASP A 46 -40.47 -0.82 -40.94
CA ASP A 46 -40.36 -0.62 -39.49
C ASP A 46 -39.59 0.66 -39.10
N PHE A 47 -39.45 1.62 -40.02
CA PHE A 47 -38.71 2.87 -39.80
C PHE A 47 -39.18 3.67 -38.57
N LYS A 48 -40.45 3.52 -38.16
CA LYS A 48 -41.00 4.13 -36.93
C LYS A 48 -40.28 3.71 -35.65
N GLN A 49 -39.59 2.56 -35.65
CA GLN A 49 -38.88 2.01 -34.49
C GLN A 49 -37.40 2.45 -34.44
N PHE A 50 -36.95 3.25 -35.42
CA PHE A 50 -35.61 3.82 -35.44
C PHE A 50 -35.53 5.07 -34.56
N SER A 51 -34.37 5.27 -33.93
CA SER A 51 -34.16 6.39 -33.01
C SER A 51 -32.99 7.28 -33.44
N GLN A 52 -33.13 8.59 -33.30
CA GLN A 52 -32.07 9.57 -33.62
C GLN A 52 -31.09 9.79 -32.46
N SER A 53 -31.27 9.09 -31.34
CA SER A 53 -30.41 9.21 -30.16
C SER A 53 -28.98 8.75 -30.45
N ARG A 54 -27.99 9.40 -29.84
CA ARG A 54 -26.56 9.04 -29.99
C ARG A 54 -26.10 7.92 -29.05
N VAL A 55 -27.01 7.41 -28.22
CA VAL A 55 -26.75 6.35 -27.24
C VAL A 55 -26.39 5.03 -27.94
N ALA A 56 -25.53 4.22 -27.30
CA ALA A 56 -25.11 2.91 -27.81
C ALA A 56 -26.31 2.01 -28.18
N ASP A 57 -27.31 1.92 -27.31
CA ASP A 57 -28.51 1.09 -27.52
C ASP A 57 -29.32 1.52 -28.75
N ALA A 58 -29.38 2.83 -29.01
CA ALA A 58 -30.04 3.39 -30.19
C ALA A 58 -29.32 2.97 -31.48
N LYS A 59 -27.97 3.06 -31.50
CA LYS A 59 -27.16 2.60 -32.62
C LYS A 59 -27.37 1.10 -32.86
N VAL A 60 -27.26 0.27 -31.82
CA VAL A 60 -27.42 -1.18 -31.93
C VAL A 60 -28.82 -1.56 -32.45
N ASN A 61 -29.89 -0.93 -31.94
CA ASN A 61 -31.25 -1.15 -32.43
C ASN A 61 -31.44 -0.72 -33.88
N ASN A 62 -30.85 0.40 -34.30
CA ASN A 62 -30.95 0.87 -35.68
C ASN A 62 -30.22 -0.11 -36.64
N PHE A 63 -29.00 -0.52 -36.32
CA PHE A 63 -28.21 -1.39 -37.20
C PHE A 63 -28.68 -2.86 -37.22
N SER A 64 -29.24 -3.38 -36.13
CA SER A 64 -29.86 -4.71 -36.12
C SER A 64 -31.08 -4.79 -37.05
N ARG A 65 -31.78 -3.68 -37.25
CA ARG A 65 -32.93 -3.60 -38.16
C ARG A 65 -32.54 -3.41 -39.62
N LEU A 66 -31.36 -2.86 -39.88
CA LEU A 66 -30.82 -2.69 -41.23
C LEU A 66 -30.20 -3.99 -41.77
N GLU A 67 -29.73 -4.87 -40.88
CA GLU A 67 -29.06 -6.11 -41.26
C GLU A 67 -29.90 -7.00 -42.21
N PRO A 68 -31.19 -7.30 -41.93
CA PRO A 68 -31.97 -8.17 -42.81
C PRO A 68 -32.21 -7.59 -44.20
N THR A 69 -32.37 -6.26 -44.29
CA THR A 69 -32.65 -5.56 -45.55
C THR A 69 -31.40 -5.36 -46.39
N LEU A 70 -30.25 -5.09 -45.77
CA LEU A 70 -28.97 -5.03 -46.47
C LEU A 70 -28.54 -6.40 -47.01
N HIS A 71 -28.71 -7.47 -46.23
CA HIS A 71 -28.46 -8.84 -46.71
C HIS A 71 -29.39 -9.24 -47.87
N LEU A 72 -30.66 -8.80 -47.84
CA LEU A 72 -31.61 -9.04 -48.92
C LEU A 72 -31.21 -8.31 -50.22
N LEU A 73 -30.54 -7.17 -50.11
CA LEU A 73 -29.98 -6.44 -51.26
C LEU A 73 -28.67 -7.04 -51.79
N GLY A 74 -28.13 -8.07 -51.13
CA GLY A 74 -26.85 -8.70 -51.48
C GLY A 74 -25.63 -7.83 -51.11
N VAL A 75 -25.81 -6.89 -50.19
CA VAL A 75 -24.72 -6.07 -49.64
C VAL A 75 -24.10 -6.84 -48.46
N PRO A 76 -22.77 -7.08 -48.45
CA PRO A 76 -22.10 -7.80 -47.36
C PRO A 76 -22.06 -6.93 -46.09
N PHE A 77 -22.96 -7.19 -45.16
CA PHE A 77 -23.09 -6.40 -43.93
C PHE A 77 -22.76 -7.23 -42.69
N ASN A 78 -21.49 -7.23 -42.30
CA ASN A 78 -20.99 -7.99 -41.16
C ASN A 78 -20.99 -7.16 -39.86
N GLU A 79 -20.89 -7.85 -38.73
CA GLU A 79 -20.78 -7.26 -37.38
C GLU A 79 -19.65 -6.21 -37.30
N ASN A 80 -18.48 -6.53 -37.85
CA ASN A 80 -17.32 -5.61 -37.85
C ASN A 80 -17.58 -4.35 -38.69
N VAL A 81 -18.28 -4.48 -39.83
CA VAL A 81 -18.62 -3.33 -40.68
C VAL A 81 -19.60 -2.42 -39.94
N ALA A 82 -20.58 -3.00 -39.25
CA ALA A 82 -21.49 -2.24 -38.40
C ALA A 82 -20.74 -1.52 -37.26
N GLN A 83 -19.80 -2.20 -36.59
CA GLN A 83 -18.98 -1.61 -35.53
C GLN A 83 -18.10 -0.46 -36.06
N ASP A 84 -17.45 -0.64 -37.20
CA ASP A 84 -16.63 0.40 -37.85
C ASP A 84 -17.45 1.64 -38.18
N ILE A 85 -18.71 1.47 -38.60
CA ILE A 85 -19.62 2.59 -38.86
C ILE A 85 -20.08 3.22 -37.55
N MET A 86 -20.46 2.44 -36.54
CA MET A 86 -20.90 2.93 -35.24
C MET A 86 -19.82 3.75 -34.51
N THR A 87 -18.55 3.34 -34.65
CA THR A 87 -17.38 4.02 -34.08
C THR A 87 -16.90 5.19 -34.94
N GLY A 88 -17.48 5.39 -36.13
CA GLY A 88 -17.17 6.52 -37.01
C GLY A 88 -15.84 6.38 -37.75
N GLN A 89 -15.40 5.15 -38.04
CA GLN A 89 -14.19 4.90 -38.81
C GLN A 89 -14.27 5.59 -40.18
N HIS A 90 -13.22 6.33 -40.52
CA HIS A 90 -13.18 7.08 -41.77
C HIS A 90 -13.25 6.13 -42.97
N GLY A 91 -14.24 6.36 -43.84
CA GLY A 91 -14.44 5.62 -45.08
C GLY A 91 -15.32 4.37 -44.96
N ALA A 92 -15.59 3.84 -43.76
CA ALA A 92 -16.47 2.67 -43.58
C ALA A 92 -17.91 2.96 -44.04
N ALA A 93 -18.49 4.06 -43.56
CA ALA A 93 -19.82 4.51 -43.97
C ALA A 93 -19.88 4.83 -45.47
N THR A 94 -18.83 5.44 -46.02
CA THR A 94 -18.76 5.80 -47.45
C THR A 94 -18.72 4.57 -48.36
N LYS A 95 -17.97 3.53 -47.97
CA LYS A 95 -17.93 2.24 -48.69
C LYS A 95 -19.31 1.58 -48.72
N LEU A 96 -19.97 1.48 -47.56
CA LEU A 96 -21.30 0.90 -47.47
C LEU A 96 -22.33 1.68 -48.29
N LEU A 97 -22.30 3.01 -48.24
CA LEU A 97 -23.19 3.85 -49.05
C LEU A 97 -22.96 3.66 -50.55
N TYR A 98 -21.72 3.45 -50.97
CA TYR A 98 -21.40 3.19 -52.37
C TYR A 98 -21.91 1.81 -52.84
N GLU A 99 -21.71 0.78 -52.03
CA GLU A 99 -22.25 -0.56 -52.29
C GLU A 99 -23.78 -0.54 -52.35
N LEU A 100 -24.40 0.20 -51.43
CA LEU A 100 -25.83 0.39 -51.38
C LEU A 100 -26.35 1.15 -52.61
N TYR A 101 -25.65 2.20 -53.04
CA TYR A 101 -25.97 2.94 -54.27
C TYR A 101 -25.99 2.01 -55.49
N ILE A 102 -24.97 1.16 -55.66
CA ILE A 102 -24.92 0.18 -56.76
C ILE A 102 -26.08 -0.82 -56.67
N ALA A 103 -26.35 -1.35 -55.47
CA ALA A 103 -27.42 -2.32 -55.26
C ALA A 103 -28.81 -1.74 -55.57
N LEU A 104 -29.06 -0.50 -55.13
CA LEU A 104 -30.32 0.22 -55.38
C LEU A 104 -30.47 0.62 -56.86
N GLU A 105 -29.39 1.02 -57.53
CA GLU A 105 -29.44 1.31 -58.96
C GLU A 105 -29.73 0.07 -59.80
N LYS A 106 -29.13 -1.08 -59.46
CA LYS A 106 -29.44 -2.37 -60.11
C LYS A 106 -30.92 -2.72 -59.94
N LYS A 107 -31.48 -2.52 -58.75
CA LYS A 107 -32.91 -2.71 -58.46
C LYS A 107 -33.81 -1.75 -59.26
N ARG A 108 -33.42 -0.47 -59.36
CA ARG A 108 -34.14 0.54 -60.17
C ARG A 108 -34.20 0.14 -61.64
N LYS A 109 -33.11 -0.40 -62.19
CA LYS A 109 -33.02 -0.87 -63.59
C LYS A 109 -33.84 -2.14 -63.84
N ALA A 110 -34.12 -2.94 -62.81
CA ALA A 110 -34.89 -4.20 -62.89
C ALA A 110 -36.43 -4.05 -62.82
N LYS A 111 -36.99 -2.82 -62.72
CA LYS A 111 -38.42 -2.47 -62.89
C LYS A 111 -39.49 -3.25 -62.08
N HIS A 112 -39.18 -3.96 -61.00
CA HIS A 112 -40.19 -4.59 -60.13
C HIS A 112 -39.92 -4.35 -58.64
N PRO A 113 -40.68 -3.46 -57.95
CA PRO A 113 -40.36 -3.04 -56.58
C PRO A 113 -40.88 -3.94 -55.46
N GLY A 114 -41.94 -4.74 -55.66
CA GLY A 114 -42.73 -5.23 -54.51
C GLY A 114 -42.75 -6.74 -54.20
N VAL A 115 -42.68 -7.63 -55.20
CA VAL A 115 -43.28 -8.99 -55.02
C VAL A 115 -42.28 -10.15 -55.16
N VAL A 116 -41.01 -9.92 -55.50
CA VAL A 116 -40.08 -11.03 -55.87
C VAL A 116 -38.95 -11.26 -54.86
N MET A 117 -38.85 -10.47 -53.79
CA MET A 117 -37.78 -10.63 -52.78
C MET A 117 -37.82 -12.00 -52.06
N GLU A 118 -39.02 -12.55 -51.84
CA GLU A 118 -39.20 -13.90 -51.27
C GLU A 118 -39.07 -15.03 -52.32
N ALA A 119 -39.33 -14.74 -53.60
CA ALA A 119 -39.38 -15.76 -54.65
C ALA A 119 -38.01 -16.22 -55.18
N ILE A 120 -36.91 -15.59 -54.78
CA ILE A 120 -35.54 -15.93 -55.22
C ILE A 120 -34.71 -16.61 -54.10
N ARG A 121 -35.27 -16.82 -52.91
CA ARG A 121 -34.53 -17.40 -51.77
C ARG A 121 -34.60 -18.94 -51.75
N PRO A 122 -33.47 -19.67 -51.83
CA PRO A 122 -33.47 -21.11 -51.56
C PRO A 122 -33.80 -21.37 -50.08
N ALA A 123 -34.88 -22.11 -49.85
CA ALA A 123 -35.48 -22.40 -48.54
C ALA A 123 -34.53 -23.07 -47.51
N ALA A 124 -33.40 -23.65 -47.96
CA ALA A 124 -32.40 -24.23 -47.06
C ALA A 124 -31.53 -23.19 -46.34
N THR A 125 -31.41 -21.96 -46.88
CA THR A 125 -30.57 -20.90 -46.29
C THR A 125 -31.32 -20.00 -45.29
N THR A 126 -32.65 -20.10 -45.22
CA THR A 126 -33.48 -19.23 -44.37
C THR A 126 -33.43 -19.62 -42.90
N ASN A 127 -33.30 -20.92 -42.59
CA ASN A 127 -33.33 -21.42 -41.21
C ASN A 127 -32.00 -21.26 -40.46
N LEU A 128 -30.86 -21.24 -41.16
CA LEU A 128 -29.55 -20.93 -40.56
C LEU A 128 -29.38 -19.41 -40.37
N LYS A 129 -29.81 -18.62 -41.36
CA LYS A 129 -29.74 -17.15 -41.32
C LYS A 129 -30.72 -16.53 -40.34
N SER A 130 -31.87 -17.17 -40.07
CA SER A 130 -32.78 -16.70 -39.02
C SER A 130 -32.15 -16.82 -37.64
N ILE A 131 -31.38 -17.89 -37.37
CA ILE A 131 -30.66 -18.06 -36.10
C ILE A 131 -29.49 -17.06 -35.99
N GLU A 132 -28.73 -16.84 -37.06
CA GLU A 132 -27.67 -15.82 -37.10
C GLU A 132 -28.22 -14.40 -36.85
N SER A 133 -29.36 -14.06 -37.46
CA SER A 133 -30.02 -12.74 -37.27
C SER A 133 -30.52 -12.50 -35.84
N VAL A 134 -30.84 -13.55 -35.08
CA VAL A 134 -31.25 -13.43 -33.67
C VAL A 134 -30.05 -13.17 -32.76
N LEU A 135 -28.88 -13.71 -33.09
CA LEU A 135 -27.63 -13.54 -32.33
C LEU A 135 -26.89 -12.24 -32.68
N TYR A 136 -27.11 -11.71 -33.88
CA TYR A 136 -26.55 -10.45 -34.35
C TYR A 136 -26.70 -9.26 -33.37
N PRO A 137 -27.90 -8.95 -32.83
CA PRO A 137 -28.04 -7.86 -31.86
C PRO A 137 -27.30 -8.12 -30.55
N GLU A 138 -27.20 -9.38 -30.09
CA GLU A 138 -26.48 -9.71 -28.86
C GLU A 138 -24.97 -9.53 -29.02
N ARG A 139 -24.41 -9.90 -30.17
CA ARG A 139 -23.01 -9.68 -30.51
C ARG A 139 -22.67 -8.21 -30.71
N LEU A 140 -23.58 -7.43 -31.30
CA LEU A 140 -23.39 -5.98 -31.38
C LEU A 140 -23.38 -5.32 -29.99
N LYS A 141 -24.20 -5.80 -29.05
CA LYS A 141 -24.21 -5.29 -27.66
C LYS A 141 -22.94 -5.59 -26.89
N THR A 142 -22.20 -6.65 -27.21
CA THR A 142 -20.91 -6.96 -26.56
C THR A 142 -19.76 -6.13 -27.13
N LEU A 143 -19.84 -5.75 -28.42
CA LEU A 143 -18.81 -4.97 -29.10
C LEU A 143 -18.93 -3.46 -28.88
N VAL A 144 -20.14 -2.95 -28.61
CA VAL A 144 -20.36 -1.53 -28.35
C VAL A 144 -20.29 -1.25 -26.84
N PRO A 145 -19.34 -0.42 -26.38
CA PRO A 145 -19.22 -0.09 -24.96
C PRO A 145 -20.49 0.60 -24.46
N ARG A 146 -20.97 0.20 -23.29
CA ARG A 146 -22.19 0.77 -22.71
C ARG A 146 -21.92 2.20 -22.24
N GLN A 147 -22.97 3.01 -22.23
CA GLN A 147 -22.86 4.40 -21.76
C GLN A 147 -22.41 4.48 -20.29
N ALA A 148 -22.84 3.53 -19.46
CA ALA A 148 -22.40 3.43 -18.06
C ALA A 148 -20.88 3.17 -17.95
N ASP A 149 -20.33 2.34 -18.83
CA ASP A 149 -18.89 2.00 -18.82
C ASP A 149 -18.05 3.22 -19.24
N LEU A 150 -18.51 3.96 -20.25
CA LEU A 150 -17.89 5.23 -20.66
C LEU A 150 -17.91 6.28 -19.54
N GLN A 151 -19.03 6.38 -18.81
CA GLN A 151 -19.12 7.28 -17.65
C GLN A 151 -18.20 6.84 -16.52
N LEU A 152 -18.10 5.54 -16.25
CA LEU A 152 -17.19 4.99 -15.24
C LEU A 152 -15.72 5.26 -15.60
N GLN A 153 -15.33 5.11 -16.86
CA GLN A 153 -13.99 5.46 -17.33
C GLN A 153 -13.69 6.94 -17.11
N GLN A 154 -14.60 7.84 -17.48
CA GLN A 154 -14.43 9.28 -17.24
C GLN A 154 -14.31 9.63 -15.75
N ILE A 155 -15.05 8.92 -14.89
CA ILE A 155 -14.94 9.09 -13.43
C ILE A 155 -13.56 8.59 -12.96
N SER A 156 -13.12 7.42 -13.40
CA SER A 156 -11.81 6.85 -13.07
C SER A 156 -10.66 7.79 -13.45
N GLU A 157 -10.67 8.30 -14.69
CA GLU A 157 -9.66 9.24 -15.19
C GLU A 157 -9.60 10.51 -14.33
N ARG A 158 -10.75 11.04 -13.90
CA ARG A 158 -10.81 12.21 -13.01
C ARG A 158 -10.24 11.92 -11.64
N PHE A 159 -10.49 10.73 -11.09
CA PHE A 159 -9.91 10.32 -9.80
C PHE A 159 -8.41 10.10 -9.90
N GLU A 160 -7.92 9.47 -10.95
CA GLU A 160 -6.48 9.30 -11.20
C GLU A 160 -5.77 10.64 -11.37
N ALA A 161 -6.35 11.58 -12.13
CA ALA A 161 -5.79 12.92 -12.30
C ALA A 161 -5.70 13.66 -10.96
N LYS A 162 -6.74 13.57 -10.12
CA LYS A 162 -6.73 14.15 -8.76
C LYS A 162 -5.69 13.48 -7.87
N SER A 163 -5.60 12.15 -7.91
CA SER A 163 -4.61 11.38 -7.14
C SER A 163 -3.18 11.77 -7.50
N LYS A 164 -2.86 11.86 -8.80
CA LYS A 164 -1.56 12.35 -9.29
C LYS A 164 -1.27 13.77 -8.80
N ALA A 165 -2.23 14.69 -8.91
CA ALA A 165 -2.05 16.05 -8.44
C ALA A 165 -1.80 16.15 -6.92
N VAL A 166 -2.39 15.26 -6.12
CA VAL A 166 -2.12 15.17 -4.67
C VAL A 166 -0.73 14.60 -4.42
N ALA A 167 -0.34 13.53 -5.12
CA ALA A 167 0.99 12.95 -5.02
C ALA A 167 2.10 13.97 -5.38
N ASP A 168 1.90 14.75 -6.43
CA ASP A 168 2.83 15.80 -6.86
C ASP A 168 2.96 16.89 -5.78
N LYS A 169 1.85 17.32 -5.15
CA LYS A 169 1.89 18.26 -4.03
C LYS A 169 2.68 17.72 -2.85
N ILE A 170 2.48 16.44 -2.49
CA ILE A 170 3.21 15.78 -1.41
C ILE A 170 4.71 15.68 -1.73
N ALA A 171 5.05 15.34 -2.98
CA ALA A 171 6.44 15.31 -3.44
C ALA A 171 7.10 16.70 -3.34
N HIS A 172 6.37 17.76 -3.75
CA HIS A 172 6.85 19.13 -3.63
C HIS A 172 7.06 19.57 -2.17
N THR A 173 6.14 19.26 -1.26
CA THR A 173 6.29 19.60 0.16
C THR A 173 7.48 18.85 0.79
N HIS A 174 7.62 17.56 0.49
CA HIS A 174 8.72 16.74 1.00
C HIS A 174 10.08 17.25 0.48
N PHE A 175 10.18 17.61 -0.80
CA PHE A 175 11.40 18.21 -1.36
C PHE A 175 11.73 19.56 -0.70
N ALA A 176 10.73 20.40 -0.45
CA ALA A 176 10.93 21.67 0.25
C ALA A 176 11.40 21.47 1.70
N GLU A 177 10.85 20.49 2.42
CA GLU A 177 11.29 20.13 3.77
C GLU A 177 12.73 19.61 3.79
N GLN A 178 13.10 18.74 2.84
CA GLN A 178 14.48 18.26 2.70
C GLN A 178 15.46 19.41 2.45
N GLN A 179 15.12 20.36 1.58
CA GLN A 179 15.96 21.54 1.37
C GLN A 179 16.11 22.40 2.63
N ARG A 180 15.02 22.58 3.41
CA ARG A 180 15.09 23.30 4.69
C ARG A 180 15.99 22.58 5.69
N ALA A 181 15.89 21.26 5.79
CA ALA A 181 16.73 20.45 6.67
C ALA A 181 18.22 20.54 6.28
N GLN A 182 18.53 20.50 4.98
CA GLN A 182 19.90 20.69 4.48
C GLN A 182 20.46 22.07 4.83
N LYS A 183 19.67 23.14 4.64
CA LYS A 183 20.08 24.51 5.01
C LYS A 183 20.36 24.64 6.50
N LEU A 184 19.50 24.08 7.35
CA LEU A 184 19.72 24.09 8.81
C LEU A 184 21.00 23.35 9.19
N GLN A 185 21.30 22.22 8.53
CA GLN A 185 22.54 21.49 8.76
C GLN A 185 23.79 22.26 8.29
N GLU A 186 23.69 22.98 7.17
CA GLU A 186 24.75 23.89 6.69
C GLU A 186 24.97 25.07 7.65
N GLU A 187 23.90 25.67 8.15
CA GLU A 187 23.97 26.76 9.14
C GLU A 187 24.61 26.29 10.45
N GLN A 188 24.25 25.10 10.96
CA GLN A 188 24.88 24.51 12.14
C GLN A 188 26.38 24.29 11.91
N ARG A 189 26.78 23.72 10.76
CA ARG A 189 28.20 23.55 10.41
C ARG A 189 28.93 24.90 10.34
N ALA A 190 28.30 25.93 9.80
CA ALA A 190 28.90 27.27 9.73
C ALA A 190 29.07 27.88 11.13
N GLN A 191 28.10 27.69 12.03
CA GLN A 191 28.19 28.13 13.43
C GLN A 191 29.32 27.42 14.17
N ASP A 192 29.47 26.11 14.02
CA ASP A 192 30.56 25.34 14.64
C ASP A 192 31.94 25.83 14.15
N ILE A 193 32.07 26.12 12.85
CA ILE A 193 33.30 26.67 12.26
C ILE A 193 33.62 28.07 12.82
N GLU A 194 32.61 28.91 13.00
CA GLU A 194 32.78 30.26 13.57
C GLU A 194 33.18 30.18 15.05
N GLU A 195 32.58 29.29 15.84
CA GLU A 195 32.96 29.03 17.23
C GLU A 195 34.42 28.54 17.33
N ASP A 196 34.85 27.66 16.43
CA ASP A 196 36.24 27.21 16.32
C ASP A 196 37.20 28.36 15.96
N HIS A 197 36.79 29.26 15.06
CA HIS A 197 37.56 30.44 14.69
C HIS A 197 37.68 31.44 15.86
N ILE A 198 36.60 31.68 16.58
CA ILE A 198 36.57 32.53 17.78
C ILE A 198 37.44 31.91 18.88
N GLY A 199 37.34 30.60 19.09
CA GLY A 199 38.18 29.84 20.02
C GLY A 199 39.68 29.99 19.71
N ARG A 200 40.07 29.84 18.43
CA ARG A 200 41.46 30.05 17.98
C ARG A 200 41.92 31.50 18.15
N ARG A 201 41.05 32.50 17.88
CA ARG A 201 41.38 33.91 18.14
C ARG A 201 41.60 34.19 19.62
N ARG A 202 40.73 33.69 20.51
CA ARG A 202 40.89 33.81 21.97
C ARG A 202 42.19 33.16 22.45
N GLN A 203 42.53 31.96 21.96
CA GLN A 203 43.79 31.29 22.27
C GLN A 203 45.01 32.12 21.80
N SER A 204 44.93 32.69 20.59
CA SER A 204 45.99 33.54 20.03
C SER A 204 46.14 34.85 20.82
N GLU A 205 45.04 35.45 21.27
CA GLU A 205 45.04 36.64 22.11
C GLU A 205 45.65 36.34 23.49
N VAL A 206 45.30 35.21 24.10
CA VAL A 206 45.92 34.74 25.36
C VAL A 206 47.41 34.49 25.17
N ALA A 207 47.83 33.86 24.08
CA ALA A 207 49.25 33.65 23.76
C ALA A 207 49.99 34.99 23.57
N HIS A 208 49.37 35.97 22.90
CA HIS A 208 49.92 37.32 22.76
C HIS A 208 50.00 38.04 24.12
N ARG A 209 48.98 37.93 24.98
CA ARG A 209 49.00 38.47 26.36
C ARG A 209 50.09 37.81 27.21
N ILE A 210 50.31 36.51 27.08
CA ILE A 210 51.39 35.78 27.78
C ILE A 210 52.76 36.22 27.26
N GLN A 211 52.94 36.40 25.94
CA GLN A 211 54.18 36.95 25.37
C GLN A 211 54.43 38.39 25.82
N THR A 212 53.40 39.22 25.87
CA THR A 212 53.49 40.63 26.28
C THR A 212 53.75 40.75 27.79
N ALA A 213 53.16 39.87 28.61
CA ALA A 213 53.45 39.76 30.04
C ALA A 213 54.83 39.11 30.33
N GLY A 214 55.41 38.43 29.34
CA GLY A 214 56.70 37.72 29.41
C GLY A 214 57.95 38.59 29.29
N LEU A 215 57.87 39.91 29.48
CA LEU A 215 59.02 40.83 29.43
C LEU A 215 59.57 41.26 30.82
N LYS A 216 59.40 40.44 31.86
CA LYS A 216 60.01 40.69 33.19
C LYS A 216 60.26 39.42 34.02
N VAL A 217 61.00 38.44 33.48
CA VAL A 217 61.67 37.40 34.30
C VAL A 217 63.05 37.12 33.69
N PRO A 218 64.16 37.20 34.45
CA PRO A 218 65.48 36.85 33.92
C PRO A 218 65.53 35.34 33.67
N LYS A 219 65.86 34.91 32.45
CA LYS A 219 66.01 33.50 32.09
C LYS A 219 67.23 32.89 32.81
N PRO A 220 67.11 31.73 33.48
CA PRO A 220 68.26 30.92 33.90
C PRO A 220 68.94 30.25 32.69
N PRO A 221 70.25 29.88 32.79
CA PRO A 221 71.03 29.36 31.67
C PRO A 221 70.53 27.99 31.16
N PRO A 222 70.65 27.71 29.85
CA PRO A 222 70.10 26.51 29.22
C PRO A 222 70.91 25.25 29.58
N ARG A 223 70.22 24.20 30.03
CA ARG A 223 70.82 22.88 30.30
C ARG A 223 71.12 22.13 28.98
N PRO A 224 72.24 21.38 28.88
CA PRO A 224 72.75 20.75 27.65
C PRO A 224 72.02 19.47 27.18
N ILE A 225 70.71 19.35 27.43
CA ILE A 225 69.95 18.10 27.15
C ILE A 225 69.35 18.11 25.74
N ILE A 226 68.96 19.29 25.22
CA ILE A 226 68.28 19.40 23.92
C ILE A 226 69.25 19.14 22.76
N LYS A 227 70.48 19.65 22.84
CA LYS A 227 71.54 19.40 21.84
C LYS A 227 71.92 17.92 21.76
N ALA A 228 71.91 17.19 22.88
CA ALA A 228 72.23 15.76 22.91
C ALA A 228 71.15 14.87 22.26
N ILE A 229 69.89 15.31 22.26
CA ILE A 229 68.78 14.58 21.63
C ILE A 229 68.79 14.81 20.11
N GLU A 230 69.12 16.03 19.68
CA GLU A 230 69.25 16.37 18.25
C GLU A 230 70.46 15.66 17.62
N THR A 231 71.60 15.58 18.30
CA THR A 231 72.77 14.84 17.80
C THR A 231 72.49 13.33 17.70
N LYS A 232 71.77 12.74 18.65
CA LYS A 232 71.34 11.32 18.57
C LYS A 232 70.36 11.07 17.41
N LYS A 233 69.45 12.00 17.11
CA LYS A 233 68.55 11.86 15.94
C LYS A 233 69.30 11.97 14.61
N LEU A 234 70.30 12.86 14.52
CA LEU A 234 71.13 13.01 13.33
C LEU A 234 72.06 11.80 13.10
N LEU A 235 72.61 11.21 14.16
CA LEU A 235 73.43 9.99 14.06
C LEU A 235 72.59 8.81 13.56
N LYS A 236 71.38 8.61 14.08
CA LYS A 236 70.46 7.55 13.59
C LYS A 236 70.08 7.72 12.11
N LYS A 237 69.94 8.96 11.62
CA LYS A 237 69.71 9.22 10.19
C LYS A 237 70.93 8.86 9.33
N ARG A 238 72.15 9.21 9.79
CA ARG A 238 73.39 8.83 9.10
C ARG A 238 73.64 7.32 9.10
N GLU A 239 73.34 6.65 10.21
CA GLU A 239 73.43 5.18 10.31
C GLU A 239 72.47 4.51 9.32
N ALA A 240 71.23 4.97 9.23
CA ALA A 240 70.28 4.46 8.24
C ALA A 240 70.76 4.67 6.78
N GLU A 241 71.27 5.87 6.46
CA GLU A 241 71.84 6.15 5.13
C GLU A 241 73.06 5.27 4.80
N ASN A 242 73.90 4.95 5.79
CA ASN A 242 75.04 4.06 5.59
C ASN A 242 74.61 2.61 5.36
N VAL A 243 73.59 2.12 6.08
CA VAL A 243 73.00 0.79 5.86
C VAL A 243 72.40 0.69 4.46
N TYR A 244 71.67 1.72 4.00
CA TYR A 244 71.16 1.74 2.62
C TYR A 244 72.29 1.69 1.59
N LYS A 245 73.40 2.41 1.80
CA LYS A 245 74.57 2.38 0.91
C LYS A 245 75.30 1.03 0.92
N GLU A 246 75.31 0.31 2.05
CA GLU A 246 75.88 -1.03 2.15
C GLU A 246 75.01 -2.08 1.44
N ILE A 247 73.69 -1.99 1.58
CA ILE A 247 72.74 -2.85 0.84
C ILE A 247 72.90 -2.60 -0.67
N ASP A 248 72.98 -1.35 -1.11
CA ASP A 248 73.18 -0.99 -2.52
C ASP A 248 74.50 -1.56 -3.09
N LYS A 249 75.57 -1.55 -2.29
CA LYS A 249 76.87 -2.14 -2.66
C LYS A 249 76.80 -3.67 -2.69
N PHE A 250 76.07 -4.28 -1.76
CA PHE A 250 75.86 -5.72 -1.72
C PHE A 250 75.03 -6.22 -2.92
N GLU A 251 73.96 -5.52 -3.28
CA GLU A 251 73.14 -5.85 -4.44
C GLU A 251 73.91 -5.71 -5.76
N LYS A 252 74.77 -4.69 -5.87
CA LYS A 252 75.71 -4.52 -7.01
C LYS A 252 76.79 -5.62 -7.05
N SER A 253 77.19 -6.15 -5.88
CA SER A 253 78.09 -7.32 -5.79
C SER A 253 77.41 -8.63 -6.15
N MET A 254 76.10 -8.76 -5.92
CA MET A 254 75.31 -9.95 -6.28
C MET A 254 74.91 -9.97 -7.76
N THR A 255 74.68 -8.80 -8.36
CA THR A 255 74.35 -8.68 -9.80
C THR A 255 75.58 -8.76 -10.71
N GLY A 256 76.79 -8.47 -10.20
CA GLY A 256 78.04 -8.61 -10.95
C GLY A 256 78.52 -10.05 -11.18
N ASN A 257 78.00 -11.04 -10.44
CA ASN A 257 78.43 -12.45 -10.54
C ASN A 257 77.38 -13.36 -11.21
N ALA A 258 76.32 -12.81 -11.80
CA ALA A 258 75.19 -13.57 -12.36
C ALA A 258 75.18 -13.66 -13.90
N PHE A 259 76.32 -13.44 -14.56
CA PHE A 259 76.44 -13.55 -16.01
C PHE A 259 77.65 -14.39 -16.44
N GLU A 260 77.59 -15.71 -16.19
CA GLU A 260 78.26 -16.70 -17.05
C GLU A 260 77.63 -18.09 -16.88
N LEU A 261 77.07 -18.55 -18.01
CA LEU A 261 76.73 -19.92 -18.44
C LEU A 261 75.57 -20.72 -17.82
N HIS A 262 74.55 -20.83 -18.68
CA HIS A 262 73.50 -21.83 -18.82
C HIS A 262 73.98 -23.30 -18.98
N SER A 263 73.30 -24.22 -18.27
CA SER A 263 72.76 -25.55 -18.70
C SER A 263 73.68 -26.67 -19.24
N PRO A 264 73.25 -27.96 -19.30
CA PRO A 264 72.09 -28.65 -18.68
C PRO A 264 72.38 -30.10 -18.15
N VAL A 265 71.35 -30.74 -17.56
CA VAL A 265 70.98 -32.18 -17.71
C VAL A 265 71.64 -33.29 -16.84
N THR A 266 70.75 -33.91 -16.05
CA THR A 266 70.54 -35.34 -15.64
C THR A 266 71.49 -36.13 -14.74
N ASP A 267 70.86 -36.75 -13.72
CA ASP A 267 71.01 -38.11 -13.20
C ASP A 267 72.32 -38.84 -13.49
N SER A 268 73.12 -39.10 -12.44
CA SER A 268 73.31 -40.43 -11.84
C SER A 268 74.58 -40.46 -10.97
N ASP A 269 74.45 -41.13 -9.82
CA ASP A 269 75.46 -41.90 -9.09
C ASP A 269 76.61 -41.28 -8.24
N ILE A 270 76.90 -42.07 -7.19
CA ILE A 270 78.11 -42.21 -6.36
C ILE A 270 78.10 -41.40 -5.04
N GLN A 271 77.61 -41.95 -3.92
CA GLN A 271 78.29 -42.87 -2.94
C GLN A 271 79.08 -42.04 -1.90
N GLU A 272 78.94 -42.20 -0.58
CA GLU A 272 79.29 -43.38 0.22
C GLU A 272 78.81 -43.13 1.67
N SER A 273 77.82 -43.87 2.17
CA SER A 273 77.92 -45.06 3.03
C SER A 273 78.27 -44.80 4.52
N LEU A 274 77.29 -45.15 5.39
CA LEU A 274 77.46 -46.05 6.54
C LEU A 274 76.05 -46.53 6.97
N GLN A 275 75.70 -47.75 6.54
CA GLN A 275 74.60 -48.61 7.03
C GLN A 275 74.97 -49.14 8.43
N THR A 276 74.04 -49.47 9.35
CA THR A 276 73.03 -50.56 9.31
C THR A 276 71.97 -50.29 10.41
N GLN A 277 70.66 -50.30 10.13
CA GLN A 277 69.67 -51.42 10.22
C GLN A 277 69.67 -52.20 11.56
N LYS A 278 68.63 -52.14 12.41
CA LYS A 278 67.23 -52.65 12.36
C LYS A 278 67.07 -54.13 12.79
N LEU A 279 66.13 -54.32 13.74
CA LEU A 279 65.23 -55.48 13.96
C LEU A 279 65.91 -56.77 14.47
N GLN A 280 65.31 -57.69 15.22
CA GLN A 280 63.95 -57.90 15.75
C GLN A 280 64.02 -59.05 16.79
N GLU A 281 63.00 -59.15 17.65
CA GLU A 281 62.29 -60.39 18.11
C GLU A 281 63.14 -61.65 18.41
N THR A 282 62.96 -62.43 19.47
CA THR A 282 61.72 -63.06 19.94
C THR A 282 62.09 -64.07 21.04
N THR A 283 61.04 -64.65 21.64
CA THR A 283 60.98 -66.01 22.23
C THR A 283 61.76 -66.25 23.53
N GLN A 284 61.00 -66.50 24.62
CA GLN A 284 60.85 -67.84 25.23
C GLN A 284 61.96 -68.09 26.28
N GLU A 285 61.75 -68.67 27.44
CA GLU A 285 60.66 -69.45 28.00
C GLU A 285 61.10 -69.82 29.45
N THR A 286 60.15 -70.15 30.34
CA THR A 286 60.18 -71.44 31.11
C THR A 286 61.35 -71.54 32.11
N THR A 287 61.20 -71.70 33.43
CA THR A 287 60.21 -72.46 34.20
C THR A 287 60.89 -72.83 35.53
N GLN A 288 60.06 -73.09 36.57
CA GLN A 288 60.17 -74.26 37.47
C GLN A 288 61.32 -74.30 38.50
N GLU A 289 61.19 -74.87 39.71
CA GLU A 289 60.10 -75.47 40.47
C GLU A 289 60.65 -75.86 41.87
N THR A 290 59.74 -76.06 42.82
CA THR A 290 59.75 -77.06 43.92
C THR A 290 61.07 -77.69 44.40
N THR A 291 61.46 -77.50 45.66
CA THR A 291 61.15 -78.37 46.82
C THR A 291 61.49 -79.86 46.67
N ALA A 292 62.46 -80.26 47.50
CA ALA A 292 62.52 -81.49 48.30
C ALA A 292 62.83 -82.85 47.63
N GLN A 293 63.74 -83.54 48.32
CA GLN A 293 64.02 -84.98 48.33
C GLN A 293 64.81 -85.55 47.14
N THR A 294 66.06 -85.90 47.41
CA THR A 294 66.46 -87.29 47.67
C THR A 294 67.97 -87.35 47.89
N LYS A 295 68.43 -88.46 48.47
CA LYS A 295 69.81 -88.95 48.51
C LYS A 295 70.51 -88.92 49.87
N ALA A 296 70.03 -89.80 50.73
CA ALA A 296 70.92 -90.75 51.37
C ALA A 296 71.67 -91.54 50.28
N GLU A 297 72.98 -91.38 50.19
CA GLU A 297 73.94 -92.37 49.68
C GLU A 297 75.33 -91.86 50.06
N LEU A 298 75.72 -92.20 51.29
CA LEU A 298 77.10 -92.19 51.72
C LEU A 298 77.88 -93.19 50.87
N LEU A 299 79.10 -92.78 50.53
CA LEU A 299 80.22 -93.61 50.08
C LEU A 299 80.08 -94.19 48.67
N ASN A 300 80.52 -93.41 47.68
CA ASN A 300 81.33 -94.00 46.62
C ASN A 300 82.57 -93.16 46.33
N VAL A 301 83.66 -93.87 46.14
CA VAL A 301 85.07 -93.49 46.13
C VAL A 301 85.42 -92.82 44.79
N TYR A 302 86.11 -91.67 44.90
CA TYR A 302 87.05 -91.05 43.95
C TYR A 302 86.54 -90.46 42.62
N SER A 303 86.73 -89.14 42.52
CA SER A 303 87.52 -88.53 41.43
C SER A 303 88.00 -87.13 41.85
N ASP A 304 89.28 -86.99 42.22
CA ASP A 304 89.91 -85.72 42.63
C ASP A 304 89.77 -84.60 41.58
N GLY A 305 89.61 -84.96 40.31
CA GLY A 305 89.40 -84.03 39.21
C GLY A 305 88.01 -83.37 39.19
N GLU A 306 87.00 -83.95 39.84
CA GLU A 306 85.66 -83.35 39.92
C GLU A 306 85.56 -82.33 41.06
N TYR A 307 86.27 -82.55 42.17
CA TYR A 307 86.28 -81.63 43.31
C TYR A 307 87.01 -80.33 43.00
N ILE A 308 88.18 -80.40 42.34
CA ILE A 308 88.93 -79.22 41.90
C ILE A 308 88.13 -78.43 40.85
N ARG A 309 87.48 -79.10 39.90
CA ARG A 309 86.58 -78.44 38.92
C ARG A 309 85.38 -77.78 39.61
N LYS A 310 84.82 -78.36 40.67
CA LYS A 310 83.77 -77.71 41.48
C LYS A 310 84.29 -76.51 42.28
N ILE A 311 85.55 -76.49 42.71
CA ILE A 311 86.16 -75.31 43.36
C ILE A 311 86.42 -74.20 42.32
N GLN A 312 87.02 -74.53 41.18
CA GLN A 312 87.25 -73.57 40.09
C GLN A 312 85.93 -72.97 39.60
N LYS A 313 84.92 -73.81 39.37
CA LYS A 313 83.57 -73.37 39.01
C LYS A 313 82.94 -72.45 40.06
N ARG A 314 83.08 -72.77 41.36
CA ARG A 314 82.61 -71.88 42.44
C ARG A 314 83.37 -70.55 42.49
N LEU A 315 84.66 -70.55 42.20
CA LEU A 315 85.50 -69.35 42.21
C LEU A 315 85.20 -68.45 40.99
N GLU A 316 84.94 -69.05 39.83
CA GLU A 316 84.41 -68.38 38.63
C GLU A 316 83.00 -67.84 38.86
N GLU A 317 82.11 -68.59 39.49
CA GLU A 317 80.76 -68.15 39.88
C GLU A 317 80.83 -67.01 40.91
N ASP A 318 81.74 -67.08 41.89
CA ASP A 318 81.93 -66.03 42.90
C ASP A 318 82.54 -64.75 42.31
N THR A 319 83.50 -64.87 41.39
CA THR A 319 84.08 -63.72 40.67
C THR A 319 83.02 -63.09 39.76
N PHE A 320 82.27 -63.89 39.00
CA PHE A 320 81.13 -63.41 38.21
C PHE A 320 80.06 -62.75 39.10
N ALA A 321 79.72 -63.34 40.25
CA ALA A 321 78.76 -62.76 41.19
C ALA A 321 79.27 -61.44 41.79
N ARG A 322 80.57 -61.31 42.07
CA ARG A 322 81.20 -60.04 42.51
C ARG A 322 81.17 -59.00 41.40
N GLU A 323 81.47 -59.38 40.17
CA GLU A 323 81.40 -58.49 39.01
C GLU A 323 79.97 -58.03 38.73
N GLN A 324 78.97 -58.92 38.82
CA GLN A 324 77.56 -58.57 38.68
C GLN A 324 77.08 -57.68 39.83
N ARG A 325 77.54 -57.91 41.08
CA ARG A 325 77.28 -56.97 42.19
C ARG A 325 77.96 -55.62 41.94
N ALA A 326 79.18 -55.59 41.39
CA ALA A 326 79.88 -54.35 41.06
C ALA A 326 79.20 -53.60 39.90
N LYS A 327 78.75 -54.30 38.86
CA LYS A 327 77.95 -53.74 37.75
C LYS A 327 76.62 -53.19 38.25
N ARG A 328 75.92 -53.90 39.15
CA ARG A 328 74.69 -53.41 39.80
C ARG A 328 74.94 -52.17 40.66
N ARG A 329 76.02 -52.14 41.45
CA ARG A 329 76.41 -50.95 42.23
C ARG A 329 76.74 -49.75 41.32
N ARG A 330 77.49 -49.98 40.23
CA ARG A 330 77.80 -48.93 39.24
C ARG A 330 76.56 -48.44 38.52
N LYS A 331 75.67 -49.35 38.11
CA LYS A 331 74.39 -49.00 37.49
C LYS A 331 73.51 -48.20 38.44
N MET A 332 73.36 -48.65 39.69
CA MET A 332 72.60 -47.92 40.71
C MET A 332 73.17 -46.52 40.95
N LEU A 333 74.51 -46.38 41.02
CA LEU A 333 75.14 -45.08 41.20
C LEU A 333 74.93 -44.17 39.99
N MET A 334 75.04 -44.71 38.77
CA MET A 334 74.78 -43.95 37.54
C MET A 334 73.31 -43.58 37.41
N ASP A 335 72.38 -44.48 37.77
CA ASP A 335 70.95 -44.22 37.77
C ASP A 335 70.60 -43.14 38.80
N GLN A 336 71.25 -43.13 39.97
CA GLN A 336 71.12 -42.05 40.98
C GLN A 336 71.62 -40.70 40.47
N LEU A 337 72.79 -40.68 39.81
CA LEU A 337 73.34 -39.45 39.22
C LEU A 337 72.46 -38.94 38.08
N LEU A 338 71.96 -39.84 37.23
CA LEU A 338 71.07 -39.50 36.13
C LEU A 338 69.72 -38.98 36.64
N ALA A 339 69.17 -39.58 37.70
CA ALA A 339 67.95 -39.11 38.35
C ALA A 339 68.16 -37.68 38.89
N HIS A 340 69.25 -37.42 39.60
CA HIS A 340 69.58 -36.09 40.10
C HIS A 340 69.77 -35.07 38.96
N GLU A 341 70.47 -35.45 37.88
CA GLU A 341 70.63 -34.58 36.71
C GLU A 341 69.29 -34.29 36.02
N SER A 342 68.38 -35.27 35.97
CA SER A 342 67.03 -35.10 35.42
C SER A 342 66.17 -34.16 36.27
N GLU A 343 66.26 -34.26 37.60
CA GLU A 343 65.58 -33.36 38.54
C GLU A 343 66.12 -31.93 38.43
N GLU A 344 67.44 -31.75 38.30
CA GLU A 344 68.02 -30.42 38.08
C GLU A 344 67.58 -29.81 36.73
N LYS A 345 67.49 -30.62 35.67
CA LYS A 345 66.99 -30.16 34.37
C LYS A 345 65.53 -29.74 34.47
N ALA A 346 64.68 -30.58 35.08
CA ALA A 346 63.27 -30.25 35.33
C ALA A 346 63.15 -28.96 36.16
N TYR A 347 63.94 -28.80 37.22
CA TYR A 347 63.94 -27.58 38.02
C TYR A 347 64.37 -26.34 37.22
N ARG A 348 65.41 -26.44 36.39
CA ARG A 348 65.85 -25.34 35.51
C ARG A 348 64.78 -24.98 34.48
N GLU A 349 64.13 -25.98 33.90
CA GLU A 349 63.02 -25.83 32.96
C GLU A 349 61.82 -25.16 33.64
N GLU A 350 61.42 -25.59 34.84
CA GLU A 350 60.35 -24.96 35.61
C GLU A 350 60.65 -23.51 35.94
N GLN A 351 61.90 -23.18 36.30
CA GLN A 351 62.32 -21.80 36.55
C GLN A 351 62.33 -20.93 35.30
N LEU A 352 62.62 -21.51 34.13
CA LEU A 352 62.52 -20.84 32.83
C LEU A 352 61.05 -20.62 32.46
N VAL A 353 60.22 -21.64 32.59
CA VAL A 353 58.78 -21.56 32.37
C VAL A 353 58.16 -20.51 33.28
N TYR A 354 58.48 -20.49 34.58
CA TYR A 354 57.99 -19.46 35.51
C TYR A 354 58.42 -18.05 35.10
N ARG A 355 59.68 -17.87 34.66
CA ARG A 355 60.17 -16.56 34.19
C ARG A 355 59.52 -16.12 32.88
N LEU A 356 59.23 -17.05 31.97
CA LEU A 356 58.55 -16.78 30.69
C LEU A 356 57.04 -16.56 30.87
N MET A 357 56.40 -17.30 31.77
CA MET A 357 54.97 -17.17 32.10
C MET A 357 54.67 -15.98 33.00
N LYS A 358 55.70 -15.36 33.61
CA LYS A 358 55.56 -14.13 34.38
C LYS A 358 55.19 -13.00 33.42
N GLN A 359 53.88 -12.77 33.30
CA GLN A 359 53.33 -11.71 32.46
C GLN A 359 54.05 -10.39 32.71
N SER A 360 54.47 -9.76 31.62
CA SER A 360 55.04 -8.42 31.67
C SER A 360 54.00 -7.49 32.31
N GLN A 361 54.47 -6.50 33.10
CA GLN A 361 53.55 -5.47 33.63
C GLN A 361 52.75 -4.79 32.51
N HIS A 362 53.31 -4.77 31.29
CA HIS A 362 52.65 -4.24 30.11
C HIS A 362 51.46 -5.11 29.66
N GLU A 363 51.61 -6.45 29.65
CA GLU A 363 50.53 -7.37 29.28
C GLU A 363 49.36 -7.29 30.24
N ARG A 364 49.63 -7.17 31.55
CA ARG A 364 48.58 -6.95 32.56
C ARG A 364 47.84 -5.63 32.36
N ARG A 365 48.55 -4.56 32.00
CA ARG A 365 47.93 -3.27 31.68
C ARG A 365 47.07 -3.37 30.41
N ILE A 366 47.56 -4.02 29.36
CA ILE A 366 46.80 -4.24 28.12
C ILE A 366 45.56 -5.09 28.41
N ALA A 367 45.67 -6.16 29.20
CA ALA A 367 44.54 -7.02 29.55
C ALA A 367 43.45 -6.24 30.31
N ALA A 368 43.84 -5.41 31.29
CA ALA A 368 42.91 -4.54 32.01
C ALA A 368 42.23 -3.52 31.07
N GLN A 369 43.00 -2.86 30.20
CA GLN A 369 42.46 -1.93 29.20
C GLN A 369 41.49 -2.62 28.23
N LEU A 370 41.83 -3.81 27.74
CA LEU A 370 40.95 -4.61 26.89
C LEU A 370 39.67 -5.02 27.63
N MET A 371 39.76 -5.34 28.92
CA MET A 371 38.59 -5.65 29.75
C MET A 371 37.66 -4.43 29.89
N HIS A 372 38.22 -3.24 30.13
CA HIS A 372 37.44 -1.99 30.15
C HIS A 372 36.76 -1.72 28.81
N VAL A 373 37.47 -1.81 27.68
CA VAL A 373 36.91 -1.61 26.35
C VAL A 373 35.80 -2.63 26.03
N ARG A 374 35.98 -3.90 26.44
CA ARG A 374 34.93 -4.93 26.27
C ARG A 374 33.69 -4.59 27.09
N HIS A 375 33.87 -4.14 28.32
CA HIS A 375 32.75 -3.74 29.17
C HIS A 375 32.01 -2.52 28.59
N GLU A 376 32.72 -1.49 28.15
CA GLU A 376 32.13 -0.32 27.49
C GLU A 376 31.35 -0.71 26.23
N LYS A 377 31.91 -1.61 25.40
CA LYS A 377 31.22 -2.14 24.21
C LYS A 377 29.92 -2.88 24.58
N GLU A 378 29.93 -3.67 25.65
CA GLU A 378 28.72 -4.36 26.12
C GLU A 378 27.68 -3.35 26.61
N VAL A 379 28.08 -2.31 27.34
CA VAL A 379 27.18 -1.22 27.76
C VAL A 379 26.57 -0.50 26.54
N LEU A 380 27.36 -0.22 25.49
CA LEU A 380 26.84 0.37 24.26
C LEU A 380 25.84 -0.55 23.55
N ARG A 381 26.11 -1.86 23.53
CA ARG A 381 25.19 -2.86 22.98
C ARG A 381 23.87 -2.90 23.77
N GLN A 382 23.93 -2.94 25.10
CA GLN A 382 22.74 -2.91 25.96
C GLN A 382 21.95 -1.61 25.78
N ASN A 383 22.64 -0.46 25.72
CA ASN A 383 22.01 0.84 25.46
C ASN A 383 21.32 0.87 24.09
N ARG A 384 21.91 0.27 23.05
CA ARG A 384 21.28 0.15 21.72
C ARG A 384 20.02 -0.69 21.79
N ILE A 385 20.09 -1.88 22.39
CA ILE A 385 18.93 -2.78 22.56
C ILE A 385 17.82 -2.10 23.36
N PHE A 386 18.17 -1.38 24.42
CA PHE A 386 17.21 -0.65 25.24
C PHE A 386 16.50 0.45 24.46
N ARG A 387 17.24 1.26 23.68
CA ARG A 387 16.64 2.29 22.82
C ARG A 387 15.74 1.68 21.75
N GLU A 388 16.16 0.58 21.14
CA GLU A 388 15.38 -0.13 20.12
C GLU A 388 14.05 -0.62 20.71
N LYS A 389 14.07 -1.25 21.89
CA LYS A 389 12.84 -1.62 22.62
C LYS A 389 11.94 -0.42 22.91
N GLN A 390 12.50 0.70 23.36
CA GLN A 390 11.70 1.91 23.60
C GLN A 390 11.06 2.45 22.32
N TYR A 391 11.76 2.41 21.18
CA TYR A 391 11.19 2.81 19.90
C TYR A 391 10.12 1.83 19.41
N GLU A 392 10.32 0.53 19.62
CA GLU A 392 9.31 -0.49 19.33
C GLU A 392 8.03 -0.28 20.16
N GLU A 393 8.17 -0.06 21.47
CA GLU A 393 7.04 0.24 22.36
C GLU A 393 6.31 1.52 21.95
N ARG A 394 7.04 2.59 21.58
CA ARG A 394 6.41 3.81 21.07
C ARG A 394 5.67 3.57 19.77
N ARG A 395 6.26 2.85 18.82
CA ARG A 395 5.60 2.50 17.55
C ARG A 395 4.35 1.68 17.78
N GLN A 396 4.38 0.71 18.70
CA GLN A 396 3.21 -0.09 19.04
C GLN A 396 2.09 0.75 19.65
N LYS A 397 2.44 1.68 20.55
CA LYS A 397 1.48 2.63 21.13
C LYS A 397 0.91 3.57 20.08
N GLU A 398 1.74 4.18 19.25
CA GLU A 398 1.30 5.06 18.16
C GLU A 398 0.39 4.31 17.17
N PHE A 399 0.69 3.03 16.89
CA PHE A 399 -0.15 2.18 16.06
C PHE A 399 -1.50 1.87 16.71
N GLN A 400 -1.51 1.53 18.00
CA GLN A 400 -2.76 1.32 18.76
C GLN A 400 -3.59 2.60 18.81
N GLU A 401 -2.98 3.75 19.13
CA GLU A 401 -3.66 5.03 19.15
C GLU A 401 -4.20 5.43 17.76
N ALA A 402 -3.50 5.09 16.67
CA ALA A 402 -4.00 5.31 15.32
C ALA A 402 -5.25 4.47 15.05
N LEU A 403 -5.24 3.17 15.41
CA LEU A 403 -6.41 2.31 15.31
C LEU A 403 -7.58 2.82 16.16
N ASP A 404 -7.31 3.27 17.38
CA ASP A 404 -8.34 3.82 18.27
C ASP A 404 -8.93 5.12 17.73
N ARG A 405 -8.12 5.99 17.11
CA ARG A 405 -8.59 7.21 16.43
C ARG A 405 -9.46 6.88 15.22
N GLU A 406 -9.03 5.96 14.37
CA GLU A 406 -9.82 5.51 13.22
C GLU A 406 -11.14 4.87 13.67
N ALA A 407 -11.12 4.04 14.70
CA ALA A 407 -12.32 3.43 15.27
C ALA A 407 -13.27 4.49 15.88
N ALA A 408 -12.74 5.54 16.50
CA ALA A 408 -13.55 6.65 17.02
C ALA A 408 -14.20 7.47 15.90
N LEU A 409 -13.46 7.76 14.83
CA LEU A 409 -14.00 8.44 13.65
C LEU A 409 -15.09 7.61 12.98
N ALA A 410 -14.87 6.31 12.79
CA ALA A 410 -15.87 5.41 12.21
C ALA A 410 -17.14 5.32 13.08
N LYS A 411 -17.01 5.36 14.42
CA LYS A 411 -18.17 5.43 15.32
C LYS A 411 -18.93 6.75 15.16
N GLN A 412 -18.23 7.87 15.04
CA GLN A 412 -18.87 9.16 14.81
C GLN A 412 -19.60 9.19 13.46
N GLU A 413 -18.98 8.69 12.39
CA GLU A 413 -19.61 8.58 11.08
C GLU A 413 -20.87 7.69 11.12
N ASN A 414 -20.84 6.58 11.86
CA ASN A 414 -22.02 5.74 12.03
C ASN A 414 -23.17 6.49 12.73
N ILE A 415 -22.87 7.25 13.79
CA ILE A 415 -23.85 8.07 14.50
C ILE A 415 -24.43 9.14 13.56
N ASP A 416 -23.58 9.85 12.82
CA ASP A 416 -23.99 10.90 11.89
C ASP A 416 -24.88 10.32 10.76
N ASN A 417 -24.53 9.13 10.25
CA ASN A 417 -25.32 8.41 9.25
C ASN A 417 -26.68 7.96 9.82
N GLU A 418 -26.71 7.44 11.05
CA GLU A 418 -27.95 7.07 11.74
C GLU A 418 -28.85 8.30 11.93
N GLU A 419 -28.29 9.45 12.32
CA GLU A 419 -29.03 10.70 12.42
C GLU A 419 -29.59 11.17 11.08
N GLN A 420 -28.82 11.04 9.98
CA GLN A 420 -29.29 11.37 8.64
C GLN A 420 -30.45 10.48 8.24
N ILE A 421 -30.34 9.17 8.45
CA ILE A 421 -31.42 8.20 8.19
C ILE A 421 -32.66 8.55 9.00
N MET A 422 -32.52 8.94 10.27
CA MET A 422 -33.65 9.37 11.10
C MET A 422 -34.30 10.65 10.57
N LYS A 423 -33.52 11.67 10.19
CA LYS A 423 -34.02 12.91 9.60
C LYS A 423 -34.76 12.65 8.28
N GLU A 424 -34.23 11.76 7.43
CA GLU A 424 -34.89 11.36 6.18
C GLU A 424 -36.21 10.61 6.45
N ARG A 425 -36.21 9.68 7.42
CA ARG A 425 -37.44 8.97 7.83
C ARG A 425 -38.52 9.93 8.31
N GLU A 426 -38.17 10.90 9.15
CA GLU A 426 -39.10 11.93 9.62
C GLU A 426 -39.66 12.77 8.46
N GLN A 427 -38.84 13.14 7.47
CA GLN A 427 -39.29 13.86 6.29
C GLN A 427 -40.26 13.02 5.45
N HIS A 428 -39.93 11.74 5.22
CA HIS A 428 -40.81 10.82 4.51
C HIS A 428 -42.15 10.62 5.23
N GLU A 429 -42.13 10.53 6.56
CA GLU A 429 -43.34 10.42 7.37
C GLU A 429 -44.21 11.69 7.27
N LYS A 430 -43.60 12.89 7.35
CA LYS A 430 -44.30 14.17 7.16
C LYS A 430 -44.97 14.25 5.79
N ILE A 431 -44.23 13.92 4.72
CA ILE A 431 -44.78 13.91 3.36
C ILE A 431 -45.90 12.87 3.22
N ALA A 432 -45.76 11.69 3.85
CA ALA A 432 -46.80 10.67 3.83
C ALA A 432 -48.06 11.15 4.56
N ALA A 433 -47.91 11.78 5.73
CA ALA A 433 -49.01 12.37 6.49
C ALA A 433 -49.71 13.49 5.72
N GLU A 434 -48.96 14.39 5.08
CA GLU A 434 -49.52 15.45 4.23
C GLU A 434 -50.30 14.86 3.04
N ARG A 435 -49.75 13.83 2.38
CA ARG A 435 -50.46 13.12 1.29
C ARG A 435 -51.74 12.46 1.80
N ALA A 436 -51.73 11.86 2.98
CA ALA A 436 -52.91 11.27 3.60
C ALA A 436 -53.96 12.35 3.93
N GLN A 437 -53.55 13.47 4.53
CA GLN A 437 -54.43 14.61 4.79
C GLN A 437 -55.00 15.21 3.52
N ALA A 438 -54.20 15.35 2.45
CA ALA A 438 -54.66 15.85 1.17
C ALA A 438 -55.70 14.91 0.52
N ARG A 439 -55.51 13.59 0.63
CA ARG A 439 -56.51 12.60 0.21
C ARG A 439 -57.78 12.75 1.03
N TYR A 440 -57.67 12.83 2.37
CA TYR A 440 -58.82 13.04 3.25
C TYR A 440 -59.58 14.32 2.89
N LYS A 441 -58.90 15.46 2.72
CA LYS A 441 -59.52 16.73 2.33
C LYS A 441 -60.25 16.64 0.99
N LYS A 442 -59.66 15.96 -0.01
CA LYS A 442 -60.32 15.70 -1.31
C LYS A 442 -61.58 14.84 -1.17
N HIS A 443 -61.50 13.76 -0.39
CA HIS A 443 -62.66 12.91 -0.15
C HIS A 443 -63.74 13.65 0.64
N TYR A 444 -63.34 14.43 1.64
CA TYR A 444 -64.24 15.26 2.43
C TYR A 444 -64.90 16.34 1.57
N SER A 445 -64.17 17.04 0.70
CA SER A 445 -64.73 18.06 -0.19
C SER A 445 -65.73 17.45 -1.18
N MET A 446 -65.40 16.30 -1.79
CA MET A 446 -66.36 15.58 -2.64
C MET A 446 -67.62 15.17 -1.87
N CYS A 447 -67.48 14.59 -0.67
CA CYS A 447 -68.63 14.23 0.15
C CYS A 447 -69.46 15.45 0.56
N TRP A 448 -68.81 16.58 0.87
CA TRP A 448 -69.46 17.83 1.21
C TRP A 448 -70.26 18.40 0.03
N GLU A 449 -69.68 18.38 -1.18
CA GLU A 449 -70.37 18.79 -2.42
C GLU A 449 -71.60 17.91 -2.69
N VAL A 450 -71.47 16.59 -2.57
CA VAL A 450 -72.59 15.65 -2.75
C VAL A 450 -73.67 15.88 -1.70
N MET A 451 -73.31 16.07 -0.42
CA MET A 451 -74.27 16.40 0.64
C MET A 451 -74.97 17.73 0.37
N GLY A 452 -74.25 18.74 -0.10
CA GLY A 452 -74.81 20.02 -0.54
C GLY A 452 -75.85 19.82 -1.65
N GLN A 453 -75.53 19.04 -2.68
CA GLN A 453 -76.47 18.72 -3.77
C GLN A 453 -77.72 17.95 -3.29
N ILE A 454 -77.57 17.05 -2.31
CA ILE A 454 -78.72 16.34 -1.69
C ILE A 454 -79.63 17.32 -0.94
N VAL A 455 -79.04 18.21 -0.15
CA VAL A 455 -79.78 19.25 0.57
C VAL A 455 -80.44 20.21 -0.41
N ASP A 456 -79.75 20.60 -1.48
CA ASP A 456 -80.29 21.48 -2.52
C ASP A 456 -81.49 20.86 -3.24
N MET A 457 -81.38 19.59 -3.61
CA MET A 457 -82.50 18.84 -4.19
C MET A 457 -83.68 18.78 -3.22
N SER A 458 -83.42 18.44 -1.95
CA SER A 458 -84.45 18.26 -0.94
C SER A 458 -85.18 19.58 -0.63
N THR A 459 -84.42 20.67 -0.56
CA THR A 459 -84.95 22.02 -0.35
C THR A 459 -85.75 22.50 -1.57
N LYS A 460 -85.26 22.30 -2.80
CA LYS A 460 -86.05 22.63 -4.01
C LYS A 460 -87.34 21.84 -4.12
N VAL A 461 -87.30 20.55 -3.83
CA VAL A 461 -88.51 19.73 -3.78
C VAL A 461 -89.48 20.23 -2.69
N GLY A 462 -88.96 20.65 -1.53
CA GLY A 462 -89.74 21.26 -0.45
C GLY A 462 -90.38 22.60 -0.85
N GLU A 463 -89.60 23.52 -1.41
CA GLU A 463 -90.05 24.83 -1.92
C GLU A 463 -91.16 24.65 -2.96
N TYR A 464 -90.95 23.79 -3.95
CA TYR A 464 -91.96 23.53 -4.97
C TYR A 464 -93.23 22.92 -4.39
N ARG A 465 -93.13 21.95 -3.46
CA ARG A 465 -94.31 21.37 -2.79
C ARG A 465 -95.10 22.39 -1.99
N TYR A 466 -94.42 23.34 -1.34
CA TYR A 466 -95.04 24.45 -0.63
C TYR A 466 -95.81 25.37 -1.61
N MET A 467 -95.20 25.70 -2.75
CA MET A 467 -95.81 26.57 -3.76
C MET A 467 -96.97 25.93 -4.55
N THR A 468 -96.92 24.61 -4.81
CA THR A 468 -97.94 23.91 -5.64
C THR A 468 -98.93 23.05 -4.86
N LYS A 469 -98.97 23.14 -3.52
CA LYS A 469 -99.78 22.27 -2.65
C LYS A 469 -99.53 20.77 -2.91
N ASN A 470 -98.30 20.32 -2.71
CA ASN A 470 -97.83 18.92 -2.73
C ASN A 470 -97.77 18.19 -4.08
N ARG A 471 -97.92 18.86 -5.23
CA ARG A 471 -97.74 18.21 -6.55
C ARG A 471 -96.46 18.67 -7.23
N VAL A 472 -95.49 17.74 -7.36
CA VAL A 472 -94.28 17.97 -8.15
C VAL A 472 -94.41 17.26 -9.51
N PRO A 473 -94.37 17.99 -10.64
CA PRO A 473 -94.43 17.37 -11.96
C PRO A 473 -93.25 16.42 -12.21
N LEU A 474 -93.53 15.27 -12.84
CA LEU A 474 -92.51 14.24 -13.11
C LEU A 474 -91.34 14.75 -13.97
N LYS A 475 -91.60 15.65 -14.93
CA LYS A 475 -90.57 16.20 -15.80
C LYS A 475 -89.52 16.99 -15.02
N LEU A 476 -89.96 17.92 -14.17
CA LEU A 476 -89.08 18.71 -13.29
C LEU A 476 -88.28 17.82 -12.31
N MET A 477 -88.89 16.74 -11.80
CA MET A 477 -88.17 15.77 -10.97
C MET A 477 -87.10 14.99 -11.73
N LEU A 478 -87.34 14.67 -13.01
CA LEU A 478 -86.36 14.02 -13.87
C LEU A 478 -85.21 14.98 -14.18
N ASP A 479 -85.52 16.23 -14.51
CA ASP A 479 -84.53 17.27 -14.82
C ASP A 479 -83.63 17.56 -13.59
N TRP A 480 -84.20 17.66 -12.38
CA TRP A 480 -83.40 17.83 -11.17
C TRP A 480 -82.57 16.58 -10.85
N LYS A 481 -83.12 15.38 -11.03
CA LYS A 481 -82.34 14.13 -10.90
C LYS A 481 -81.18 14.08 -11.88
N GLU A 482 -81.38 14.58 -13.09
CA GLU A 482 -80.34 14.69 -14.09
C GLU A 482 -79.28 15.73 -13.70
N PHE A 483 -79.66 16.88 -13.12
CA PHE A 483 -78.70 17.83 -12.55
C PHE A 483 -77.89 17.26 -11.39
N PHE A 484 -78.51 16.48 -10.52
CA PHE A 484 -77.84 15.77 -9.43
C PHE A 484 -76.83 14.73 -9.94
N LEU A 485 -77.22 13.91 -10.92
CA LEU A 485 -76.33 12.91 -11.52
C LEU A 485 -75.16 13.56 -12.28
N ASN A 486 -75.39 14.75 -12.87
CA ASN A 486 -74.39 15.51 -13.60
C ASN A 486 -73.58 16.47 -12.70
N GLY A 487 -73.85 16.52 -11.39
CA GLY A 487 -73.14 17.37 -10.43
C GLY A 487 -73.31 18.87 -10.64
N LYS A 488 -74.39 19.31 -11.32
CA LYS A 488 -74.68 20.73 -11.56
C LYS A 488 -75.51 21.29 -10.39
N PRO A 489 -75.20 22.50 -9.90
CA PRO A 489 -75.98 23.14 -8.83
C PRO A 489 -77.41 23.39 -9.31
N ILE A 490 -78.40 23.10 -8.46
CA ILE A 490 -79.83 23.26 -8.78
C ILE A 490 -80.27 24.72 -8.56
N TYR A 491 -79.59 25.42 -7.65
CA TYR A 491 -79.75 26.86 -7.46
C TYR A 491 -78.82 27.63 -8.39
N GLU A 492 -79.31 28.74 -8.91
CA GLU A 492 -78.47 29.70 -9.63
C GLU A 492 -77.46 30.30 -8.64
N GLN A 493 -76.18 29.99 -8.85
CA GLN A 493 -75.11 30.52 -8.01
C GLN A 493 -75.12 32.04 -8.18
N ALA A 494 -75.53 32.76 -7.13
CA ALA A 494 -75.41 34.20 -7.11
C ALA A 494 -73.95 34.56 -7.44
N SER A 495 -73.75 35.39 -8.47
CA SER A 495 -72.45 35.95 -8.79
C SER A 495 -72.05 36.91 -7.67
N ILE A 496 -71.61 36.36 -6.55
CA ILE A 496 -70.92 37.14 -5.54
C ILE A 496 -69.59 37.47 -6.21
N GLN A 497 -69.45 38.73 -6.65
CA GLN A 497 -68.15 39.25 -7.08
C GLN A 497 -67.16 38.90 -5.96
N PRO A 498 -66.06 38.18 -6.26
CA PRO A 498 -65.05 37.91 -5.26
C PRO A 498 -64.59 39.28 -4.73
N LEU A 499 -64.70 39.51 -3.42
CA LEU A 499 -64.02 40.64 -2.83
C LEU A 499 -62.53 40.54 -3.23
N PRO A 500 -61.87 41.64 -3.60
CA PRO A 500 -60.45 41.64 -3.92
C PRO A 500 -59.67 40.98 -2.78
N ASN A 501 -58.81 40.01 -3.11
CA ASN A 501 -57.94 39.33 -2.14
C ASN A 501 -56.85 40.27 -1.56
N GLU A 502 -56.74 41.50 -2.06
CA GLU A 502 -55.87 42.52 -1.48
C GLU A 502 -56.65 43.35 -0.46
N PRO A 503 -56.26 43.32 0.84
CA PRO A 503 -56.93 44.12 1.85
C PRO A 503 -56.82 45.60 1.47
N GLY A 504 -57.97 46.29 1.45
CA GLY A 504 -57.99 47.73 1.20
C GLY A 504 -57.13 48.48 2.23
N PRO A 505 -56.62 49.67 1.89
CA PRO A 505 -55.74 50.44 2.78
C PRO A 505 -56.35 50.72 4.16
N GLU A 506 -57.69 50.79 4.27
CA GLU A 506 -58.41 50.88 5.55
C GLU A 506 -58.39 49.58 6.36
N GLN A 507 -58.53 48.41 5.72
CA GLN A 507 -58.44 47.11 6.41
C GLN A 507 -57.02 46.81 6.89
N LEU A 508 -55.99 47.20 6.14
CA LEU A 508 -54.60 47.16 6.60
C LEU A 508 -54.38 48.07 7.81
N ALA A 509 -54.99 49.26 7.82
CA ALA A 509 -54.93 50.16 8.96
C ALA A 509 -55.66 49.59 10.19
N GLU A 510 -56.81 48.93 10.01
CA GLU A 510 -57.52 48.24 11.09
C GLU A 510 -56.77 47.01 11.62
N MET A 511 -56.17 46.20 10.75
CA MET A 511 -55.32 45.07 11.16
C MET A 511 -54.08 45.53 11.92
N ASN A 512 -53.43 46.62 11.47
CA ASN A 512 -52.33 47.23 12.21
C ASN A 512 -52.78 47.79 13.56
N LYS A 513 -54.00 48.37 13.63
CA LYS A 513 -54.59 48.85 14.89
C LYS A 513 -54.90 47.70 15.85
N MET A 514 -55.40 46.58 15.35
CA MET A 514 -55.62 45.36 16.12
C MET A 514 -54.30 44.74 16.60
N SER A 515 -53.28 44.66 15.75
CA SER A 515 -51.95 44.17 16.13
C SER A 515 -51.29 45.04 17.20
N LEU A 516 -51.47 46.37 17.13
CA LEU A 516 -51.00 47.30 18.16
C LEU A 516 -51.77 47.18 19.48
N LEU A 517 -53.05 46.80 19.43
CA LEU A 517 -53.85 46.50 20.62
C LEU A 517 -53.38 45.18 21.24
N ASP A 518 -53.17 44.13 20.44
CA ASP A 518 -52.65 42.84 20.92
C ASP A 518 -51.26 42.95 21.54
N GLU A 519 -50.34 43.74 20.96
CA GLU A 519 -49.01 43.98 21.56
C GLU A 519 -49.09 44.74 22.89
N LYS A 520 -50.04 45.67 23.02
CA LYS A 520 -50.25 46.41 24.28
C LYS A 520 -50.91 45.54 25.34
N ASP A 521 -51.90 44.74 24.96
CA ASP A 521 -52.57 43.79 25.86
C ASP A 521 -51.60 42.69 26.32
N TYR A 522 -50.72 42.21 25.44
CA TYR A 522 -49.62 41.31 25.80
C TYR A 522 -48.63 41.97 26.77
N GLY A 523 -48.31 43.25 26.53
CA GLY A 523 -47.49 44.06 27.44
C GLY A 523 -48.12 44.20 28.83
N GLU A 524 -49.41 44.51 28.90
CA GLU A 524 -50.15 44.60 30.17
C GLU A 524 -50.25 43.24 30.86
N TYR A 525 -50.51 42.14 30.15
CA TYR A 525 -50.52 40.78 30.73
C TYR A 525 -49.15 40.39 31.30
N LYS A 526 -48.06 40.76 30.62
CA LYS A 526 -46.69 40.52 31.13
C LYS A 526 -46.41 41.34 32.40
N VAL A 527 -46.87 42.57 32.46
CA VAL A 527 -46.77 43.41 33.68
C VAL A 527 -47.66 42.85 34.80
N GLN A 528 -48.88 42.38 34.50
CA GLN A 528 -49.78 41.79 35.48
C GLN A 528 -49.26 40.46 36.05
N SER A 529 -48.71 39.58 35.20
CA SER A 529 -48.09 38.32 35.62
C SER A 529 -46.84 38.54 36.46
N SER A 530 -46.02 39.54 36.12
CA SER A 530 -44.88 39.94 36.96
C SER A 530 -45.33 40.51 38.33
N ASN A 531 -46.40 41.30 38.38
CA ASN A 531 -46.99 41.79 39.63
C ASN A 531 -47.65 40.67 40.47
N PHE A 532 -48.23 39.64 39.84
CA PHE A 532 -48.75 38.45 40.52
C PHE A 532 -47.63 37.62 41.15
N LEU A 533 -46.50 37.45 40.45
CA LEU A 533 -45.32 36.77 40.98
C LEU A 533 -44.69 37.53 42.15
N VAL A 534 -44.67 38.87 42.11
CA VAL A 534 -44.16 39.71 43.21
C VAL A 534 -45.09 39.67 44.44
N LYS A 535 -46.42 39.59 44.25
CA LYS A 535 -47.36 39.39 45.37
C LYS A 535 -47.23 38.03 46.03
N ARG A 536 -47.01 36.95 45.25
CA ARG A 536 -46.84 35.59 45.77
C ARG A 536 -45.56 35.39 46.59
N ALA A 537 -44.53 36.20 46.34
CA ALA A 537 -43.30 36.20 47.12
C ALA A 537 -43.41 36.93 48.48
N ARG A 538 -44.54 37.59 48.79
CA ARG A 538 -44.78 38.32 50.05
C ARG A 538 -45.73 37.64 51.03
N GLU A 539 -46.27 36.45 50.72
CA GLU A 539 -47.12 35.71 51.65
C GLU A 539 -46.29 34.73 52.52
N PRO A 540 -46.41 34.77 53.86
CA PRO A 540 -45.69 33.85 54.74
C PRO A 540 -46.30 32.44 54.70
N LYS A 541 -45.42 31.42 54.62
CA LYS A 541 -45.77 29.99 54.63
C LYS A 541 -46.48 29.63 55.95
N GLY A 542 -47.77 29.28 55.86
CA GLY A 542 -48.56 28.65 56.92
C GLY A 542 -48.83 27.18 56.60
N GLU A 543 -48.71 26.34 57.63
CA GLU A 543 -48.69 24.88 57.69
C GLU A 543 -49.80 24.15 56.90
N GLY A 544 -49.40 23.11 56.15
CA GLY A 544 -50.30 22.19 55.46
C GLY A 544 -50.29 20.81 56.11
N THR A 545 -51.39 20.49 56.79
CA THR A 545 -51.77 19.18 57.33
C THR A 545 -52.00 18.13 56.25
N HIS A 546 -51.69 16.87 56.61
CA HIS A 546 -52.04 15.62 55.94
C HIS A 546 -53.51 15.52 55.48
N CYS A 547 -53.72 14.86 54.33
CA CYS A 547 -54.79 13.90 53.98
C CYS A 547 -54.50 13.42 52.53
N ILE A 548 -53.93 12.22 52.29
CA ILE A 548 -54.62 10.94 52.02
C ILE A 548 -55.97 11.14 51.32
N TRP A 549 -56.13 10.62 50.09
CA TRP A 549 -57.28 9.81 49.66
C TRP A 549 -56.98 9.12 48.31
N ASN A 550 -57.25 7.81 48.34
CA ASN A 550 -57.32 6.75 47.32
C ASN A 550 -57.17 7.05 45.83
#